data_AF-A0A3R7YJ86-F1
#
_entry.id   AF-A0A3R7YJ86-F1
#
_cell.length_a   1.000
_cell.length_b   1.000
_cell.length_c   1.000
_cell.angle_alpha   90.00
_cell.angle_beta   90.00
_cell.angle_gamma   90.00
#
_symmetry.space_group_name_H-M   'P 1'
#
loop_
_entity.id
_entity.type
_entity.pdbx_description
1 polymer ?
#
loop_
_entity_poly.entity_id
_entity_poly.type
_entity_poly.pdbx_seq_one_letter_code
_entity_poly.pdbx_strand_id
1 'polypeptide(L)'
;TGAMARVPLPKTPLSDFPQISNRRHAQIAAVTRLAANRHAPNICVHPPNQTALNWGANVLVVETGAIPRDVTKCESEWNGFDIKTATKMFNNANYELGAK
;
A
#
# COMPACT_ATOMS: atom_id res chain seq x y z
N THR A 1 -10.52 5.64 1.49
CA THR A 1 -9.56 5.97 2.56
C THR A 1 -8.42 4.95 2.52
N GLY A 2 -7.45 5.00 3.44
CA GLY A 2 -6.35 4.04 3.44
C GLY A 2 -5.28 4.33 4.49
N ALA A 3 -4.21 3.55 4.45
CA ALA A 3 -3.04 3.72 5.29
C ALA A 3 -1.77 3.74 4.44
N MET A 4 -1.06 4.87 4.45
CA MET A 4 0.26 5.00 3.83
C MET A 4 1.34 5.00 4.91
N ALA A 5 2.19 3.97 4.94
CA ALA A 5 3.35 3.93 5.81
C ALA A 5 4.41 4.89 5.27
N ARG A 6 4.84 5.83 6.09
CA ARG A 6 5.89 6.79 5.73
C ARG A 6 7.19 6.06 5.38
N VAL A 7 7.77 6.39 4.23
CA VAL A 7 9.13 5.99 3.84
C VAL A 7 10.09 7.07 4.34
N PRO A 8 11.06 6.76 5.21
CA PRO A 8 12.05 7.74 5.66
C PRO A 8 12.93 8.17 4.49
N LEU A 9 13.00 9.47 4.23
CA LEU A 9 13.84 10.04 3.17
C LEU A 9 15.02 10.78 3.78
N PRO A 10 16.25 10.59 3.25
CA PRO A 10 17.41 11.35 3.69
C PRO A 10 17.15 12.86 3.65
N LYS A 11 17.70 13.58 4.63
CA LYS A 11 17.63 15.06 4.71
C LYS A 11 16.21 15.64 4.94
N THR A 12 15.23 14.82 5.28
CA THR A 12 13.92 15.30 5.75
C THR A 12 13.86 15.31 7.28
N PRO A 13 13.00 16.14 7.93
CA PRO A 13 12.92 16.21 9.40
C PRO A 13 12.60 14.88 10.09
N LEU A 14 12.16 13.88 9.34
CA LEU A 14 11.73 12.59 9.84
C LEU A 14 12.58 11.42 9.33
N SER A 15 13.77 11.70 8.79
CA SER A 15 14.69 10.69 8.23
C SER A 15 15.09 9.61 9.23
N ASP A 16 15.24 9.99 10.50
CA ASP A 16 15.84 9.12 11.53
C ASP A 16 14.82 8.18 12.18
N PHE A 17 13.54 8.38 11.88
CA PHE A 17 12.47 7.57 12.44
C PHE A 17 12.16 6.38 11.51
N PRO A 18 12.19 5.14 12.04
CA PRO A 18 11.98 3.95 11.22
C PRO A 18 10.55 3.88 10.68
N GLN A 19 10.38 3.13 9.60
CA GLN A 19 9.05 2.77 9.12
C GLN A 19 8.37 1.82 10.13
N ILE A 20 7.05 1.90 10.22
CA ILE A 20 6.25 0.96 11.01
C ILE A 20 6.37 -0.46 10.44
N SER A 21 6.21 -1.48 11.29
CA SER A 21 6.23 -2.88 10.82
C SER A 21 5.02 -3.21 9.93
N ASN A 22 5.18 -4.21 9.04
CA ASN A 22 4.10 -4.68 8.18
C ASN A 22 2.84 -5.08 8.96
N ARG A 23 3.00 -5.72 10.12
CA ARG A 23 1.87 -6.09 10.98
C ARG A 23 1.16 -4.87 11.57
N ARG A 24 1.90 -3.84 12.01
CA ARG A 24 1.31 -2.60 12.52
C ARG A 24 0.59 -1.83 11.42
N HIS A 25 1.16 -1.79 10.22
CA HIS A 25 0.53 -1.20 9.04
C HIS A 25 -0.78 -1.90 8.67
N ALA A 26 -0.78 -3.24 8.63
CA ALA A 26 -1.97 -4.04 8.40
C ALA A 26 -3.04 -3.82 9.49
N GLN A 27 -2.63 -3.71 10.76
CA GLN A 27 -3.54 -3.40 11.87
C GLN A 27 -4.24 -2.05 11.66
N ILE A 28 -3.49 -1.01 11.26
CA ILE A 28 -4.06 0.32 10.98
C ILE A 28 -5.08 0.23 9.83
N ALA A 29 -4.76 -0.48 8.75
CA ALA A 29 -5.69 -0.69 7.64
C ALA A 29 -6.97 -1.42 8.07
N ALA A 30 -6.85 -2.46 8.91
CA ALA A 30 -7.98 -3.22 9.46
C ALA A 30 -8.89 -2.36 10.35
N VAL A 31 -8.31 -1.60 11.28
CA VAL A 31 -9.07 -0.66 12.13
C VAL A 31 -9.78 0.39 11.26
N THR A 32 -9.11 0.90 10.23
CA THR A 32 -9.70 1.85 9.28
C THR A 32 -10.88 1.23 8.54
N ARG A 33 -10.77 -0.02 8.07
CA ARG A 33 -11.86 -0.77 7.44
C ARG A 33 -13.08 -0.88 8.36
N LEU A 34 -12.87 -1.29 9.62
CA LEU A 34 -13.95 -1.46 10.58
C LEU A 34 -14.62 -0.12 10.94
N ALA A 35 -13.82 0.92 11.19
CA ALA A 35 -14.33 2.23 11.58
C ALA A 35 -15.06 2.95 10.43
N ALA A 36 -14.52 2.87 9.20
CA ALA A 36 -15.12 3.54 8.05
C ALA A 36 -16.35 2.80 7.51
N ASN A 37 -16.42 1.47 7.70
CA ASN A 37 -17.50 0.63 7.24
C ASN A 37 -17.84 0.92 5.75
N ARG A 38 -19.12 0.90 5.37
CA ARG A 38 -19.63 1.19 4.02
C ARG A 38 -19.35 2.62 3.52
N HIS A 39 -18.94 3.55 4.37
CA HIS A 39 -18.66 4.92 3.95
C HIS A 39 -17.32 5.06 3.22
N ALA A 40 -16.43 4.08 3.37
CA ALA A 40 -15.22 3.98 2.56
C ALA A 40 -15.03 2.54 2.03
N PRO A 41 -15.67 2.19 0.90
CA PRO A 41 -15.57 0.85 0.34
C PRO A 41 -14.13 0.49 -0.06
N ASN A 42 -13.37 1.51 -0.46
CA ASN A 42 -11.98 1.38 -0.91
C ASN A 42 -11.01 1.77 0.23
N ILE A 43 -10.21 0.79 0.65
CA ILE A 43 -9.14 0.89 1.66
C ILE A 43 -7.81 0.62 0.96
N CYS A 44 -7.10 1.70 0.67
CA CYS A 44 -5.76 1.65 0.09
C CYS A 44 -4.71 1.29 1.15
N VAL A 45 -3.73 0.49 0.75
CA VAL A 45 -2.53 0.23 1.54
C VAL A 45 -1.28 0.55 0.71
N HIS A 46 -0.41 1.40 1.25
CA HIS A 46 0.84 1.77 0.61
C HIS A 46 1.98 1.86 1.65
N PRO A 47 3.18 1.31 1.41
CA PRO A 47 3.52 0.40 0.33
C PRO A 47 2.66 -0.89 0.34
N PRO A 48 2.70 -1.70 -0.74
CA PRO A 48 1.96 -2.96 -0.81
C PRO A 48 2.27 -3.89 0.36
N ASN A 49 1.24 -4.49 0.96
CA ASN A 49 1.38 -5.34 2.15
C ASN A 49 0.37 -6.48 2.11
N GLN A 50 0.86 -7.73 1.98
CA GLN A 50 0.00 -8.92 1.87
C GLN A 50 -0.87 -9.13 3.12
N THR A 51 -0.34 -8.89 4.32
CA THR A 51 -1.12 -9.02 5.56
C THR A 51 -2.25 -8.01 5.62
N ALA A 52 -2.03 -6.80 5.11
CA ALA A 52 -3.09 -5.78 5.05
C ALA A 52 -4.22 -6.17 4.10
N LEU A 53 -3.91 -6.78 2.95
CA LEU A 53 -4.92 -7.34 2.04
C LEU A 53 -5.74 -8.43 2.75
N ASN A 54 -5.06 -9.37 3.41
CA ASN A 54 -5.71 -10.42 4.19
C ASN A 54 -6.60 -9.87 5.31
N TRP A 55 -6.37 -8.63 5.77
CA TRP A 55 -7.11 -7.98 6.85
C TRP A 55 -8.08 -6.89 6.35
N GLY A 56 -8.36 -6.83 5.04
CA GLY A 56 -9.46 -6.06 4.48
C GLY A 56 -9.07 -4.80 3.70
N ALA A 57 -7.77 -4.55 3.47
CA ALA A 57 -7.34 -3.61 2.44
C ALA A 57 -7.68 -4.18 1.05
N ASN A 58 -8.18 -3.35 0.14
CA ASN A 58 -8.65 -3.80 -1.17
C ASN A 58 -8.21 -2.89 -2.34
N VAL A 59 -7.25 -1.99 -2.10
CA VAL A 59 -6.65 -1.15 -3.13
C VAL A 59 -5.13 -1.16 -2.96
N LEU A 60 -4.43 -1.46 -4.04
CA LEU A 60 -2.97 -1.35 -4.17
C LEU A 60 -2.66 -0.27 -5.22
N VAL A 61 -1.45 0.29 -5.16
CA VAL A 61 -0.99 1.31 -6.11
C VAL A 61 0.29 0.82 -6.76
N VAL A 62 0.28 0.76 -8.09
CA VAL A 62 1.48 0.60 -8.92
C VAL A 62 1.90 2.01 -9.32
N GLU A 63 3.15 2.37 -8.99
CA GLU A 63 3.66 3.73 -9.19
C GLU A 63 4.61 3.80 -10.38
N THR A 64 4.51 4.87 -11.17
CA THR A 64 5.42 5.19 -12.28
C THR A 64 5.66 6.72 -12.31
N GLY A 65 6.75 7.16 -12.92
CA GLY A 65 7.03 8.59 -13.12
C GLY A 65 7.69 9.26 -11.91
N ALA A 66 7.08 10.35 -11.43
CA ALA A 66 7.61 11.13 -10.30
C ALA A 66 7.14 10.55 -8.98
N ILE A 67 8.07 10.03 -8.19
CA ILE A 67 7.78 9.27 -6.96
C ILE A 67 8.31 10.07 -5.78
N PRO A 68 7.44 10.68 -4.96
CA PRO A 68 7.86 11.57 -3.86
C PRO A 68 8.71 10.88 -2.79
N ARG A 69 8.82 9.56 -2.86
CA ARG A 69 9.51 8.67 -1.92
C ARG A 69 10.81 8.10 -2.51
N ASP A 70 11.22 8.60 -3.67
CA ASP A 70 12.46 8.24 -4.32
C ASP A 70 13.25 9.52 -4.69
N VAL A 71 14.55 9.35 -4.88
CA VAL A 71 15.48 10.41 -5.27
C VAL A 71 15.64 10.52 -6.78
N THR A 72 15.15 9.53 -7.54
CA THR A 72 15.20 9.50 -9.00
C THR A 72 13.81 9.35 -9.63
N LYS A 73 13.67 9.82 -10.88
CA LYS A 73 12.48 9.58 -11.68
C LYS A 73 12.43 8.09 -12.05
N CYS A 74 11.26 7.49 -11.97
CA CYS A 74 11.03 6.11 -12.36
C CYS A 74 10.44 6.05 -13.78
N GLU A 75 11.16 5.46 -14.73
CA GLU A 75 10.70 5.30 -16.12
C GLU A 75 9.79 4.07 -16.31
N SER A 76 9.77 3.18 -15.32
CA SER A 76 8.95 1.96 -15.27
C SER A 76 8.27 1.84 -13.90
N GLU A 77 7.69 0.68 -13.60
CA GLU A 77 7.07 0.39 -12.31
C GLU A 77 8.08 0.46 -11.16
N TRP A 78 7.73 1.23 -10.14
CA TRP A 78 8.60 1.51 -9.02
C TRP A 78 8.91 0.29 -8.17
N ASN A 79 10.18 0.15 -7.79
CA ASN A 79 10.65 -0.89 -6.88
C ASN A 79 10.21 -2.31 -7.28
N GLY A 80 10.05 -2.56 -8.60
CA GLY A 80 9.63 -3.84 -9.14
C GLY A 80 8.19 -4.25 -8.81
N PHE A 81 7.34 -3.32 -8.35
CA PHE A 81 5.95 -3.62 -8.03
C PHE A 81 5.04 -3.34 -9.23
N ASP A 82 4.79 -4.37 -10.04
CA ASP A 82 3.98 -4.30 -11.25
C ASP A 82 2.54 -4.82 -11.07
N ILE A 83 1.72 -4.67 -12.12
CA ILE A 83 0.33 -5.15 -12.14
C ILE A 83 0.25 -6.67 -11.93
N LYS A 84 1.20 -7.43 -12.45
CA LYS A 84 1.25 -8.89 -12.29
C LYS A 84 1.46 -9.28 -10.82
N THR A 85 2.35 -8.59 -10.12
CA THR A 85 2.63 -8.77 -8.70
C THR A 85 1.44 -8.36 -7.86
N ALA A 86 0.83 -7.20 -8.14
CA ALA A 86 -0.39 -6.76 -7.48
C ALA A 86 -1.53 -7.77 -7.63
N THR A 87 -1.75 -8.28 -8.85
CA THR A 87 -2.75 -9.32 -9.16
C THR A 87 -2.50 -10.58 -8.34
N LYS A 88 -1.25 -11.06 -8.28
CA LYS A 88 -0.88 -12.23 -7.47
C LYS A 88 -1.18 -12.00 -5.99
N MET A 89 -0.91 -10.82 -5.46
CA MET A 89 -1.19 -10.50 -4.06
C MET A 89 -2.68 -10.51 -3.73
N PHE A 90 -3.52 -9.97 -4.63
CA PHE A 90 -4.97 -10.05 -4.48
C PHE A 90 -5.48 -11.50 -4.53
N ASN A 91 -4.99 -12.30 -5.47
CA ASN A 91 -5.33 -13.72 -5.56
C ASN A 91 -4.94 -14.48 -4.27
N ASN A 92 -3.73 -14.22 -3.74
CA ASN A 92 -3.28 -14.82 -2.48
C ASN A 92 -4.15 -14.42 -1.27
N ALA A 93 -4.84 -13.27 -1.35
CA ALA A 93 -5.78 -12.80 -0.34
C ALA A 93 -7.24 -13.22 -0.63
N ASN A 94 -7.46 -14.07 -1.64
CA ASN A 94 -8.78 -14.55 -2.09
C ASN A 94 -9.72 -13.42 -2.57
N TYR A 95 -9.16 -12.34 -3.11
CA TYR A 95 -9.95 -11.35 -3.82
C TYR A 95 -10.26 -11.82 -5.24
N GLU A 96 -11.51 -11.67 -5.65
CA GLU A 96 -11.88 -11.69 -7.06
C GLU A 96 -11.56 -10.33 -7.66
N LEU A 97 -10.66 -10.31 -8.63
CA LEU A 97 -10.42 -9.13 -9.43
C LEU A 97 -11.61 -8.97 -10.37
N GLY A 98 -12.43 -7.95 -10.14
CA GLY A 98 -13.55 -7.65 -11.02
C GLY A 98 -13.07 -7.48 -12.46
N ALA A 99 -13.69 -8.19 -13.38
CA ALA A 99 -13.58 -7.87 -14.80
C ALA A 99 -14.11 -6.45 -15.01
N LYS A 100 -13.37 -5.62 -15.74
CA LYS A 100 -13.91 -4.39 -16.31
C LYS A 100 -14.88 -4.73 -17.43
#